data_AF-A0A1Q7YQV6-F1
#
_entry.id   AF-A0A1Q7YQV6-F1
#
_cell.length_a   1.000
_cell.length_b   1.000
_cell.length_c   1.000
_cell.angle_alpha   90.00
_cell.angle_beta   90.00
_cell.angle_gamma   90.00
#
_symmetry.space_group_name_H-M   'P 1'
#
loop_
_entity.id
_entity.type
_entity.pdbx_description
1 polymer ?
#
loop_
_entity_poly.entity_id
_entity_poly.type
_entity_poly.pdbx_seq_one_letter_code
_entity_poly.pdbx_strand_id
1 'polypeptide(L)'
;MEELRPELTWLYGARRRLATSAVTVLTLWLFLHVMFGANGMVVYRQKRAEHQNLQKEINNLQEKNDHYSEQIRALKTDPKTIEKEAREQLHYTRPGEVVYVAPAPVPPQPPSTNAAKR
;
A
#
# COMPACT_ATOMS: atom_id res chain seq x y z
N MET A 1 -49.22 43.66 -59.73
CA MET A 1 -48.58 43.73 -58.39
C MET A 1 -48.35 42.29 -57.96
N GLU A 2 -47.22 41.98 -57.33
CA GLU A 2 -46.75 40.64 -56.91
C GLU A 2 -46.04 39.75 -57.96
N GLU A 3 -44.78 40.04 -58.27
CA GLU A 3 -43.78 39.00 -58.64
C GLU A 3 -42.34 39.43 -58.28
N LEU A 4 -42.05 39.67 -56.99
CA LEU A 4 -40.70 40.10 -56.57
C LEU A 4 -40.17 39.44 -55.27
N ARG A 5 -40.56 38.20 -54.94
CA ARG A 5 -39.99 37.50 -53.75
C ARG A 5 -39.60 36.01 -53.90
N PRO A 6 -39.06 35.50 -55.03
CA PRO A 6 -38.43 34.18 -55.03
C PRO A 6 -37.04 34.16 -54.36
N GLU A 7 -36.33 35.30 -54.31
CA GLU A 7 -34.96 35.38 -53.79
C GLU A 7 -34.86 35.14 -52.27
N LEU A 8 -35.88 35.53 -51.50
CA LEU A 8 -35.85 35.38 -50.04
C LEU A 8 -35.98 33.92 -49.61
N THR A 9 -36.77 33.11 -50.30
CA THR A 9 -37.04 31.73 -49.87
C THR A 9 -35.82 30.82 -50.04
N TRP A 10 -34.95 31.10 -51.01
CA TRP A 10 -33.67 30.41 -51.19
C TRP A 10 -32.72 30.63 -50.00
N LEU A 11 -32.63 31.87 -49.52
CA LEU A 11 -31.84 32.22 -48.33
C LEU A 11 -32.37 31.53 -47.07
N TYR A 12 -33.68 31.40 -46.91
CA TYR A 12 -34.29 30.67 -45.77
C TYR A 12 -34.00 29.16 -45.83
N GLY A 13 -34.08 28.54 -47.02
CA GLY A 13 -33.72 27.13 -47.21
C GLY A 13 -32.24 26.85 -46.91
N ALA A 14 -31.36 27.73 -47.37
CA ALA A 14 -29.92 27.66 -47.08
C ALA A 14 -29.62 27.84 -45.58
N ARG A 15 -30.25 28.83 -44.93
CA ARG A 15 -30.15 29.03 -43.47
C ARG A 15 -30.60 27.82 -42.66
N ARG A 16 -31.71 27.18 -43.05
CA ARG A 16 -32.22 25.99 -42.36
C ARG A 16 -31.27 24.80 -42.47
N ARG A 17 -30.70 24.56 -43.66
CA ARG A 17 -29.69 23.52 -43.88
C ARG A 17 -28.42 23.79 -43.09
N LEU A 18 -27.96 25.05 -43.07
CA LEU A 18 -26.82 25.47 -42.26
C LEU A 18 -27.09 25.28 -40.76
N ALA A 19 -28.27 25.66 -40.27
CA ALA A 19 -28.65 25.45 -38.88
C ALA A 19 -28.65 23.96 -38.49
N THR A 20 -29.23 23.08 -39.33
CA THR A 20 -29.22 21.64 -39.07
C THR A 20 -27.80 21.05 -39.12
N SER A 21 -26.96 21.51 -40.06
CA SER A 21 -25.55 21.10 -40.13
C SER A 21 -24.76 21.56 -38.89
N ALA A 22 -25.01 22.77 -38.40
CA ALA A 22 -24.36 23.28 -37.20
C ALA A 22 -24.76 22.47 -35.96
N VAL A 23 -26.06 22.16 -35.79
CA VAL A 23 -26.56 21.35 -34.67
C VAL A 23 -25.99 19.94 -34.69
N THR A 24 -25.93 19.30 -35.86
CA THR A 24 -25.37 17.95 -36.01
C THR A 24 -23.88 17.92 -35.68
N VAL A 25 -23.10 18.89 -36.16
CA VAL A 25 -21.68 19.04 -35.81
C VAL A 25 -21.50 19.28 -34.31
N LEU A 26 -22.30 20.16 -33.71
CA LEU A 26 -22.24 20.45 -32.26
C LEU A 26 -22.54 19.19 -31.43
N THR A 27 -23.53 18.40 -31.87
CA THR A 27 -23.93 17.16 -31.18
C THR A 27 -22.84 16.10 -31.29
N LEU A 28 -22.24 15.92 -32.47
CA LEU A 28 -21.10 15.01 -32.65
C LEU A 28 -19.91 15.46 -31.79
N TRP A 29 -19.62 16.75 -31.77
CA TRP A 29 -18.51 17.29 -30.99
C TRP A 29 -18.71 17.09 -29.48
N LEU A 30 -19.90 17.37 -28.96
CA LEU A 30 -20.27 17.08 -27.57
C LEU A 30 -20.21 15.58 -27.26
N PHE A 31 -20.72 14.73 -28.15
CA PHE A 31 -20.68 13.28 -27.98
C PHE A 31 -19.23 12.77 -27.90
N LEU A 32 -18.37 13.23 -28.80
CA LEU A 32 -16.94 12.92 -28.77
C LEU A 32 -16.30 13.48 -27.50
N HIS A 33 -16.56 14.73 -27.15
CA HIS A 33 -15.99 15.34 -25.94
C HIS A 33 -16.43 14.63 -24.66
N VAL A 34 -17.64 14.09 -24.58
CA VAL A 34 -18.11 13.31 -23.42
C VAL A 34 -17.49 11.91 -23.42
N MET A 35 -17.39 11.26 -24.57
CA MET A 35 -16.75 9.93 -24.71
C MET A 35 -15.23 9.97 -24.47
N PHE A 36 -14.56 11.06 -24.85
CA PHE A 36 -13.12 11.28 -24.72
C PHE A 36 -12.72 12.17 -23.53
N GLY A 37 -13.68 12.83 -22.87
CA GLY A 37 -13.45 13.73 -21.74
C GLY A 37 -13.01 12.97 -20.48
N ALA A 38 -12.66 13.72 -19.42
CA ALA A 38 -11.93 13.30 -18.23
C ALA A 38 -12.31 11.96 -17.53
N ASN A 39 -13.45 11.35 -17.86
CA ASN A 39 -13.93 10.06 -17.35
C ASN A 39 -14.29 9.03 -18.45
N GLY A 40 -13.78 9.20 -19.68
CA GLY A 40 -14.07 8.33 -20.82
C GLY A 40 -13.49 6.91 -20.70
N MET A 41 -13.83 6.04 -21.66
CA MET A 41 -13.44 4.62 -21.69
C MET A 41 -11.94 4.34 -21.46
N VAL A 42 -11.08 5.30 -21.80
CA VAL A 42 -9.62 5.21 -21.63
C VAL A 42 -9.24 5.15 -20.14
N VAL A 43 -9.78 6.04 -19.30
CA VAL A 43 -9.50 6.07 -17.86
C VAL A 43 -10.09 4.84 -17.16
N TYR A 44 -11.28 4.41 -17.60
CA TYR A 44 -11.90 3.18 -17.10
C TYR A 44 -11.02 1.96 -17.35
N ARG A 45 -10.43 1.83 -18.55
CA ARG A 45 -9.52 0.73 -18.87
C ARG A 45 -8.26 0.75 -18.01
N GLN A 46 -7.67 1.92 -17.80
CA GLN A 46 -6.46 2.06 -16.99
C GLN A 46 -6.72 1.73 -15.52
N LYS A 47 -7.80 2.28 -14.94
CA LYS A 47 -8.23 1.97 -13.58
C LYS A 47 -8.60 0.49 -13.41
N ARG A 48 -9.20 -0.14 -14.43
CA ARG A 48 -9.56 -1.56 -14.37
C ARG A 48 -8.32 -2.46 -14.36
N ALA A 49 -7.30 -2.13 -15.17
CA ALA A 49 -6.04 -2.87 -15.18
C ALA A 49 -5.29 -2.73 -13.86
N GLU A 50 -5.23 -1.52 -13.31
CA GLU A 50 -4.63 -1.25 -11.99
C GLU A 50 -5.36 -2.02 -10.87
N HIS A 51 -6.69 -2.00 -10.87
CA HIS A 51 -7.50 -2.77 -9.90
C HIS A 51 -7.23 -4.27 -9.97
N GLN A 52 -7.09 -4.82 -11.19
CA GLN A 52 -6.79 -6.24 -11.38
C GLN A 52 -5.39 -6.61 -10.89
N ASN A 53 -4.40 -5.75 -11.10
CA ASN A 53 -3.04 -5.98 -10.61
C ASN A 53 -2.97 -5.93 -9.08
N LEU A 54 -3.56 -4.90 -8.47
CA LEU A 54 -3.62 -4.80 -7.00
C LEU A 54 -4.34 -6.00 -6.38
N GLN A 55 -5.44 -6.46 -6.99
CA GLN A 55 -6.16 -7.62 -6.47
C GLN A 55 -5.31 -8.90 -6.52
N LYS A 56 -4.52 -9.09 -7.59
CA LYS A 56 -3.59 -10.23 -7.67
C LYS A 56 -2.50 -10.15 -6.61
N GLU A 57 -1.98 -8.96 -6.35
CA GLU A 57 -0.97 -8.74 -5.33
C GLU A 57 -1.51 -9.03 -3.92
N ILE A 58 -2.72 -8.56 -3.60
CA ILE A 58 -3.40 -8.86 -2.33
C ILE A 58 -3.54 -10.38 -2.15
N ASN A 59 -4.03 -11.08 -3.17
CA ASN A 59 -4.22 -12.52 -3.08
C ASN A 59 -2.90 -13.27 -2.86
N ASN A 60 -1.83 -12.87 -3.56
CA ASN A 60 -0.51 -13.47 -3.41
C ASN A 60 0.09 -13.20 -2.01
N LEU A 61 -0.07 -11.98 -1.49
CA LEU A 61 0.37 -11.64 -0.14
C LEU A 61 -0.41 -12.41 0.92
N GLN A 62 -1.72 -12.57 0.74
CA GLN A 62 -2.55 -13.35 1.66
C GLN A 62 -2.10 -14.80 1.71
N GLU A 63 -1.90 -15.44 0.55
CA GLU A 63 -1.42 -16.83 0.45
C GLU A 63 -0.06 -17.01 1.13
N LYS A 64 0.88 -16.06 0.93
CA LYS A 64 2.17 -16.06 1.63
C LYS A 64 2.01 -15.90 3.14
N ASN A 65 1.12 -15.03 3.59
CA ASN A 65 0.88 -14.80 5.01
C ASN A 65 0.31 -16.06 5.67
N ASP A 66 -0.66 -16.70 5.03
CA ASP A 66 -1.25 -17.95 5.49
C ASP A 66 -0.17 -19.04 5.59
N HIS A 67 0.67 -19.19 4.56
CA HIS A 67 1.78 -20.14 4.57
C HIS A 67 2.83 -19.86 5.66
N TYR A 68 3.19 -18.59 5.92
CA TYR A 68 4.08 -18.24 7.02
C TYR A 68 3.42 -18.46 8.38
N SER A 69 2.14 -18.18 8.51
CA SER A 69 1.37 -18.41 9.74
C SER A 69 1.28 -19.89 10.08
N GLU A 70 1.08 -20.74 9.08
CA GLU A 70 1.11 -22.20 9.24
C GLU A 70 2.49 -22.70 9.63
N GLN A 71 3.56 -22.20 9.01
CA GLN A 71 4.93 -22.52 9.41
C GLN A 71 5.21 -22.09 10.85
N ILE A 72 4.85 -20.86 11.24
CA ILE A 72 4.99 -20.38 12.61
C ILE A 72 4.22 -21.28 13.58
N ARG A 73 3.00 -21.70 13.22
CA ARG A 73 2.19 -22.60 14.04
C ARG A 73 2.85 -23.97 14.19
N ALA A 74 3.37 -24.53 13.10
CA ALA A 74 4.11 -25.80 13.12
C ALA A 74 5.38 -25.70 13.98
N LEU A 75 6.16 -24.64 13.83
CA LEU A 75 7.37 -24.38 14.64
C LEU A 75 7.04 -24.13 16.12
N LYS A 76 5.90 -23.50 16.43
CA LYS A 76 5.41 -23.26 17.79
C LYS A 76 4.82 -24.50 18.47
N THR A 77 4.66 -25.61 17.77
CA THR A 77 4.07 -26.84 18.35
C THR A 77 5.05 -27.54 19.32
N ASP A 78 6.31 -27.09 19.41
CA ASP A 78 7.22 -27.41 20.51
C ASP A 78 7.65 -26.15 21.33
N PRO A 79 6.70 -25.50 22.04
CA PRO A 79 6.91 -24.21 22.69
C PRO A 79 7.77 -24.30 23.97
N LYS A 80 7.88 -25.49 24.57
CA LYS A 80 8.68 -25.71 25.78
C LYS A 80 10.19 -25.62 25.51
N THR A 81 10.61 -25.93 24.29
CA THR A 81 12.03 -25.89 23.88
C THR A 81 12.47 -24.45 23.59
N ILE A 82 11.63 -23.65 22.91
CA ILE A 82 11.92 -22.23 22.60
C ILE A 82 11.96 -21.38 23.88
N GLU A 83 11.05 -21.63 24.83
CA GLU A 83 11.03 -20.92 26.12
C GLU A 83 12.26 -21.25 26.99
N LYS A 84 12.81 -22.46 26.85
CA LYS A 84 14.04 -22.87 27.54
C LYS A 84 15.28 -22.16 26.98
N GLU A 85 15.43 -22.16 25.65
CA GLU A 85 16.53 -21.44 24.96
C GLU A 85 16.49 -19.93 25.22
N ALA A 86 15.31 -19.31 25.18
CA ALA A 86 15.17 -17.88 25.48
C ALA A 86 15.57 -17.54 26.93
N ARG A 87 15.35 -18.44 27.90
CA ARG A 87 15.78 -18.26 29.30
C ARG A 87 17.29 -18.35 29.47
N GLU A 88 17.92 -19.30 28.79
CA GLU A 88 19.36 -19.51 28.87
C GLU A 88 20.13 -18.36 28.22
N GLN A 89 19.65 -17.82 27.09
CA GLN A 89 20.33 -16.73 26.39
C GLN A 89 20.05 -15.34 26.98
N LEU A 90 18.83 -15.08 27.50
CA LEU A 90 18.43 -13.77 28.01
C LEU A 90 18.50 -13.65 29.55
N HIS A 91 18.96 -14.69 30.26
CA HIS A 91 19.07 -14.73 31.73
C HIS A 91 17.77 -14.34 32.47
N TYR A 92 16.61 -14.73 31.93
CA TYR A 92 15.30 -14.37 32.48
C TYR A 92 14.83 -15.39 33.54
N THR A 93 14.53 -14.93 34.76
CA THR A 93 14.00 -15.76 35.88
C THR A 93 12.48 -15.70 36.00
N ARG A 94 11.87 -16.69 36.69
CA ARG A 94 10.41 -16.71 36.93
C ARG A 94 9.99 -15.59 37.90
N PRO A 95 8.72 -15.14 37.87
CA PRO A 95 8.18 -14.29 38.92
C PRO A 95 8.31 -15.00 40.28
N GLY A 96 9.19 -14.52 41.15
CA GLY A 96 9.44 -15.08 42.49
C GLY A 96 10.86 -15.59 42.77
N GLU A 97 11.79 -15.57 41.81
CA GLU A 97 13.20 -15.97 42.03
C GLU A 97 14.12 -14.73 42.17
N VAL A 98 15.00 -14.73 43.18
CA VAL A 98 15.94 -13.62 43.47
C VAL A 98 17.37 -14.06 43.14
N VAL A 99 18.05 -13.32 42.26
CA VAL A 99 19.44 -13.61 41.87
C VAL A 99 20.40 -13.09 42.94
N TYR A 100 21.09 -13.98 43.63
CA TYR A 100 22.19 -13.63 44.53
C TYR A 100 23.49 -13.53 43.73
N VAL A 101 24.04 -12.32 43.63
CA VAL A 101 25.37 -12.10 43.05
C VAL A 101 26.38 -12.04 44.19
N ALA A 102 27.44 -12.85 44.11
CA ALA A 102 28.51 -12.81 45.09
C ALA A 102 29.22 -11.43 45.03
N PRO A 103 29.55 -10.79 46.17
CA PRO A 103 30.23 -9.51 46.17
C PRO A 103 31.60 -9.63 45.49
N ALA A 104 31.99 -8.57 44.77
CA ALA A 104 33.24 -8.54 44.02
C ALA A 104 34.45 -8.85 44.94
N PRO A 105 35.48 -9.56 44.44
CA PRO A 105 36.65 -9.89 45.24
C PRO A 105 37.32 -8.61 45.73
N VAL A 106 37.58 -8.54 47.04
CA VAL A 106 38.31 -7.41 47.62
C VAL A 106 39.71 -7.37 46.97
N PRO A 107 40.15 -6.22 46.43
CA PRO A 107 41.44 -6.13 45.76
C PRO A 107 42.58 -6.52 46.71
N PRO A 108 43.63 -7.19 46.21
CA PRO A 108 44.70 -7.73 47.04
C PRO A 108 45.44 -6.59 47.74
N GLN A 109 45.54 -6.66 49.08
CA GLN A 109 46.31 -5.70 49.85
C GLN A 109 47.81 -5.87 49.56
N PRO A 110 48.55 -4.77 49.38
CA PRO A 110 49.98 -4.83 49.10
C PRO A 110 50.75 -5.43 50.29
N PRO A 111 51.84 -6.17 50.02
CA PRO A 111 52.54 -6.93 51.03
C PRO A 111 53.15 -6.04 52.11
N SER A 112 52.89 -6.37 53.38
CA SER A 112 53.56 -5.75 54.52
C SER A 112 55.03 -6.18 54.53
N THR A 113 55.89 -5.32 53.98
CA THR A 113 57.33 -5.49 54.10
C THR A 113 57.74 -5.13 55.52
N ASN A 114 57.90 -6.15 56.37
CA ASN A 114 58.60 -6.02 57.64
C ASN A 114 60.12 -5.95 57.35
N ALA A 115 60.57 -4.82 56.82
CA ALA A 115 61.99 -4.51 56.75
C ALA A 115 62.48 -4.18 58.17
N ALA A 116 63.17 -5.17 58.74
CA ALA A 116 64.14 -5.11 59.82
C ALA A 116 64.33 -3.75 60.51
N LYS A 117 63.94 -3.67 61.79
CA LYS A 117 64.56 -2.74 62.72
C LYS A 117 65.45 -3.54 63.69
N ARG A 118 66.76 -3.37 63.51
CA ARG A 118 67.81 -3.74 64.48
C ARG A 118 67.68 -2.90 65.74
#